data_AF-A0A962MHG1-F1
#
_entry.id   AF-A0A962MHG1-F1
#
_cell.length_a   1.000
_cell.length_b   1.000
_cell.length_c   1.000
_cell.angle_alpha   90.00
_cell.angle_beta   90.00
_cell.angle_gamma   90.00
#
_symmetry.space_group_name_H-M   'P 1'
#
loop_
_entity.id
_entity.type
_entity.pdbx_description
1 polymer ?
#
loop_
_entity_poly.entity_id
_entity_poly.type
_entity_poly.pdbx_seq_one_letter_code
_entity_poly.pdbx_strand_id
1 'polypeptide(L)'
;VQLGGGTDIALAMQYAAGRVVNPRRTLLVLISDFYEGGDSSALLKTTLRLHESGVKLLGLAALDERAEPDYDHKMAQQLANRGMEIGAMTPDQLADWVGRTIH
;
A
#
# COMPACT_ATOMS: atom_id res chain seq x y z
N VAL A 1 2.29 -15.24 -13.77
CA VAL A 1 3.48 -14.60 -13.17
C VAL A 1 3.49 -14.97 -11.71
N GLN A 2 4.51 -15.69 -11.26
CA GLN A 2 4.77 -15.83 -9.83
C GLN A 2 5.25 -14.45 -9.35
N LEU A 3 4.37 -13.66 -8.73
CA LEU A 3 4.72 -12.35 -8.19
C LEU A 3 5.36 -12.46 -6.78
N GLY A 4 5.69 -13.68 -6.31
CA GLY A 4 6.22 -13.88 -4.97
C GLY A 4 6.73 -15.30 -4.65
N GLY A 5 7.81 -15.30 -3.86
CA GLY A 5 8.38 -16.41 -3.08
C GLY A 5 9.19 -15.88 -1.88
N GLY A 6 9.00 -14.60 -1.57
CA GLY A 6 9.67 -13.71 -0.62
C GLY A 6 9.03 -12.32 -0.80
N THR A 7 8.91 -11.52 0.26
CA THR A 7 8.08 -10.31 0.32
C THR A 7 8.67 -9.15 -0.52
N ASP A 8 8.60 -9.19 -1.85
CA ASP A 8 9.04 -8.08 -2.72
C ASP A 8 7.86 -7.14 -3.05
N ILE A 9 7.63 -6.17 -2.16
CA ILE A 9 6.52 -5.22 -2.26
C ILE A 9 6.81 -4.20 -3.38
N ALA A 10 8.08 -3.80 -3.54
CA ALA A 10 8.54 -2.90 -4.58
C ALA A 10 8.17 -3.41 -5.98
N LEU A 11 8.42 -4.68 -6.27
CA LEU A 11 8.07 -5.30 -7.55
C LEU A 11 6.57 -5.32 -7.78
N ALA A 12 5.78 -5.66 -6.76
CA ALA A 12 4.32 -5.66 -6.84
C ALA A 12 3.76 -4.25 -7.13
N MET A 13 4.28 -3.23 -6.43
CA MET A 13 3.91 -1.84 -6.63
C MET A 13 4.29 -1.31 -8.02
N GLN A 14 5.45 -1.70 -8.54
CA GLN A 14 5.88 -1.35 -9.91
C GLN A 14 5.01 -2.01 -10.97
N TYR A 15 4.69 -3.30 -10.78
CA TYR A 15 3.80 -4.03 -11.66
C TYR A 15 2.41 -3.38 -11.70
N ALA A 16 1.84 -3.06 -10.52
CA ALA A 16 0.56 -2.36 -10.42
C ALA A 16 0.61 -0.98 -11.08
N ALA A 17 1.70 -0.22 -10.89
CA ALA A 17 1.90 1.07 -11.54
C ALA A 17 1.84 0.98 -13.07
N GLY A 18 2.41 -0.09 -13.66
CA GLY A 18 2.34 -0.34 -15.10
C GLY A 18 0.95 -0.68 -15.64
N ARG A 19 -0.04 -0.88 -14.76
CA ARG A 19 -1.44 -1.17 -15.11
C ARG A 19 -2.38 0.01 -14.90
N VAL A 20 -1.90 1.10 -14.32
CA VAL A 20 -2.69 2.32 -14.12
C VAL A 20 -2.88 3.02 -15.47
N VAL A 21 -4.14 3.11 -15.93
CA VAL A 21 -4.50 3.82 -17.18
C VAL A 21 -5.00 5.24 -16.91
N ASN A 22 -5.82 5.41 -15.87
CA ASN A 22 -6.39 6.71 -15.48
C ASN A 22 -6.04 7.04 -14.03
N PRO A 23 -4.86 7.63 -13.75
CA PRO A 23 -4.36 7.83 -12.39
C PRO A 23 -5.36 8.49 -11.44
N ARG A 24 -5.95 9.63 -11.84
CA ARG A 24 -6.94 10.38 -11.04
C ARG A 24 -8.27 9.65 -10.82
N ARG A 25 -8.50 8.53 -11.50
CA ARG A 25 -9.66 7.64 -11.34
C ARG A 25 -9.25 6.26 -10.83
N THR A 26 -8.06 6.12 -10.26
CA THR A 26 -7.51 4.86 -9.77
C THR A 26 -7.30 4.93 -8.26
N LEU A 27 -7.76 3.89 -7.58
CA LEU A 27 -7.44 3.58 -6.18
C LEU A 27 -6.53 2.35 -6.19
N LEU A 28 -5.36 2.46 -5.57
CA LEU A 28 -4.47 1.32 -5.36
C LEU A 28 -4.40 1.03 -3.87
N VAL A 29 -4.74 -0.21 -3.52
CA VAL A 29 -4.75 -0.71 -2.15
C VAL A 29 -3.63 -1.73 -1.98
N LEU A 30 -2.66 -1.43 -1.11
CA LEU A 30 -1.60 -2.34 -0.68
C LEU A 30 -2.00 -2.97 0.64
N ILE A 31 -2.17 -4.29 0.66
CA ILE A 31 -2.41 -5.07 1.88
C ILE A 31 -1.12 -5.82 2.21
N SER A 32 -0.47 -5.46 3.31
CA SER A 32 0.83 -6.01 3.69
C SER A 32 1.15 -5.66 5.15
N ASP A 33 1.93 -6.52 5.78
CA ASP A 33 2.69 -6.26 7.02
C ASP A 33 3.85 -5.24 6.83
N PHE A 34 3.99 -4.66 5.64
CA PHE A 34 4.99 -3.66 5.26
C PHE A 34 6.47 -4.08 5.40
N TYR A 35 6.74 -5.34 5.72
CA TYR A 35 8.10 -5.88 5.75
C TYR A 35 8.62 -6.09 4.32
N GLU A 36 9.27 -5.06 3.78
CA GLU A 36 9.89 -5.12 2.46
C GLU A 36 11.12 -6.04 2.45
N GLY A 37 11.09 -7.05 1.60
CA GLY A 37 12.20 -7.97 1.28
C GLY A 37 12.94 -7.63 -0.02
N GLY A 38 12.41 -6.71 -0.83
CA GLY A 38 13.03 -6.14 -2.02
C GLY A 38 13.74 -4.79 -1.76
N ASP A 39 13.83 -3.95 -2.79
CA ASP A 39 14.47 -2.62 -2.68
C ASP A 39 13.49 -1.58 -2.10
N SER A 40 13.67 -1.25 -0.82
CA SER A 40 12.89 -0.21 -0.14
C SER A 40 12.94 1.16 -0.82
N SER A 41 14.07 1.53 -1.43
CA SER A 41 14.18 2.79 -2.17
C SER A 41 13.28 2.77 -3.41
N ALA A 42 13.20 1.63 -4.10
CA ALA A 42 12.35 1.44 -5.25
C ALA A 42 10.85 1.45 -4.87
N LEU A 43 10.47 0.84 -3.74
CA LEU A 43 9.13 0.93 -3.17
C LEU A 43 8.74 2.39 -2.89
N LEU A 44 9.59 3.11 -2.16
CA LEU A 44 9.34 4.51 -1.78
C LEU A 44 9.26 5.43 -3.01
N LYS A 45 10.14 5.28 -3.99
CA LYS A 45 10.08 6.06 -5.24
C LYS A 45 8.82 5.76 -6.05
N THR A 46 8.41 4.50 -6.13
CA THR A 46 7.21 4.10 -6.86
C THR A 46 5.95 4.66 -6.21
N THR A 47 5.89 4.61 -4.87
CA THR A 47 4.80 5.20 -4.07
C THR A 47 4.66 6.69 -4.35
N LEU A 48 5.76 7.45 -4.25
CA LEU A 48 5.73 8.90 -4.51
C LEU A 48 5.26 9.21 -5.94
N ARG A 49 5.81 8.50 -6.94
CA ARG A 49 5.43 8.68 -8.35
C ARG A 49 3.94 8.42 -8.59
N LEU A 50 3.39 7.37 -7.99
CA LEU A 50 1.96 7.05 -8.10
C LEU A 50 1.10 8.15 -7.47
N HIS A 51 1.46 8.61 -6.27
CA HIS A 51 0.77 9.70 -5.60
C HIS A 51 0.80 10.99 -6.43
N GLU A 52 1.98 11.41 -6.90
CA GLU A 52 2.16 12.60 -7.75
C GLU A 52 1.38 12.52 -9.08
N SER A 53 1.21 11.31 -9.62
CA SER A 53 0.36 11.10 -10.81
C SER A 53 -1.14 11.28 -10.55
N GLY A 54 -1.55 11.31 -9.28
CA GLY A 54 -2.93 11.47 -8.84
C GLY A 54 -3.64 10.15 -8.50
N VAL A 55 -2.92 9.03 -8.38
CA VAL A 55 -3.48 7.77 -7.86
C VAL A 55 -3.75 7.95 -6.37
N LYS A 56 -4.96 7.56 -5.93
CA LYS A 56 -5.26 7.45 -4.51
C LYS A 56 -4.58 6.18 -3.98
N LEU A 57 -3.73 6.30 -2.96
CA LEU A 57 -2.94 5.21 -2.41
C LEU A 57 -3.39 4.89 -1.00
N LEU A 58 -3.69 3.61 -0.77
CA LEU A 58 -4.11 3.09 0.52
C LEU A 58 -3.19 1.94 0.92
N GLY A 59 -2.63 2.00 2.14
CA GLY A 59 -1.87 0.91 2.74
C GLY A 59 -2.60 0.36 3.96
N LEU A 60 -2.71 -0.96 4.04
CA LEU A 60 -3.45 -1.65 5.08
C LEU A 60 -2.56 -2.70 5.74
N ALA A 61 -2.21 -2.45 6.99
CA ALA A 61 -1.65 -3.48 7.84
C ALA A 61 -2.76 -4.46 8.26
N ALA A 62 -2.51 -5.75 8.07
CA ALA A 62 -3.33 -6.78 8.69
C ALA A 62 -3.12 -6.71 10.21
N LEU A 63 -4.21 -6.64 10.97
CA LEU A 63 -4.18 -6.79 12.43
C LEU A 63 -4.36 -8.26 12.78
N ASP A 64 -3.65 -8.74 13.80
CA ASP A 64 -3.92 -10.03 14.40
C ASP A 64 -5.19 -9.98 15.30
N GLU A 65 -5.69 -11.14 15.74
CA GLU A 65 -6.88 -11.25 16.60
C GLU A 65 -6.74 -10.53 17.96
N ARG A 66 -5.52 -10.09 18.31
CA ARG A 66 -5.21 -9.38 19.57
C ARG A 66 -5.05 -7.87 19.37
N ALA A 67 -5.23 -7.38 18.15
CA ALA A 67 -5.01 -5.99 17.76
C ALA A 67 -3.59 -5.49 18.05
N GLU A 68 -2.60 -6.39 18.12
CA GLU A 68 -1.20 -5.98 18.10
C GLU A 68 -0.78 -5.81 16.63
N PRO A 69 -0.42 -4.59 16.21
CA PRO A 69 0.06 -4.37 14.86
C PRO A 69 1.44 -5.01 14.66
N ASP A 70 1.49 -6.19 14.04
CA ASP A 70 2.75 -6.78 13.57
C ASP A 70 3.00 -6.33 12.13
N TYR A 71 3.59 -5.14 12.00
CA TYR A 71 4.01 -4.59 10.72
C TYR A 71 5.23 -3.66 10.86
N ASP A 72 5.96 -3.43 9.77
CA ASP A 72 7.06 -2.47 9.77
C ASP A 72 6.54 -1.02 9.86
N HIS A 73 6.41 -0.52 11.08
CA HIS A 73 5.99 0.85 11.38
C HIS A 73 6.85 1.92 10.69
N LYS A 74 8.15 1.65 10.52
CA LYS A 74 9.06 2.61 9.88
C LYS A 74 8.78 2.68 8.39
N MET A 75 8.62 1.54 7.72
CA MET A 75 8.25 1.49 6.31
C MET A 75 6.87 2.13 6.09
N ALA A 76 5.89 1.77 6.91
CA ALA A 76 4.55 2.36 6.88
C ALA A 76 4.59 3.89 6.99
N GLN A 77 5.36 4.44 7.93
CA GLN A 77 5.52 5.89 8.08
C GLN A 77 6.20 6.52 6.85
N GLN A 78 7.19 5.86 6.26
CA GLN A 78 7.87 6.36 5.07
C GLN A 78 6.96 6.37 3.83
N LEU A 79 6.06 5.39 3.70
CA LEU A 79 5.00 5.35 2.70
C LEU A 79 3.98 6.47 2.95
N ALA A 80 3.57 6.67 4.21
CA ALA A 80 2.67 7.75 4.60
C ALA A 80 3.19 9.13 4.22
N ASN A 81 4.48 9.38 4.50
CA ASN A 81 5.16 10.62 4.13
C ASN A 81 5.22 10.86 2.60
N ARG A 82 4.85 9.87 1.78
CA ARG A 82 4.82 9.95 0.31
C ARG A 82 3.40 9.92 -0.26
N GLY A 83 2.41 10.18 0.59
CA GLY A 83 1.02 10.37 0.18
C GLY A 83 0.21 9.08 0.09
N MET A 84 0.67 7.98 0.70
CA MET A 84 -0.17 6.81 0.96
C MET A 84 -0.91 6.99 2.29
N GLU A 85 -2.22 6.80 2.31
CA GLU A 85 -2.95 6.75 3.57
C GLU A 85 -2.79 5.37 4.19
N ILE A 86 -2.27 5.30 5.41
CA ILE A 86 -2.03 4.03 6.11
C ILE A 86 -3.09 3.85 7.19
N GLY A 87 -3.75 2.69 7.17
CA GLY A 87 -4.61 2.22 8.25
C GLY A 87 -4.20 0.84 8.73
N ALA A 88 -4.45 0.57 10.01
CA ALA A 88 -4.44 -0.77 10.57
C ALA A 88 -5.88 -1.07 10.97
N MET A 89 -6.53 -2.01 10.27
CA MET A 89 -7.97 -2.20 10.43
C MET A 89 -8.40 -3.63 10.06
N THR A 90 -9.47 -4.09 10.70
CA THR A 90 -10.12 -5.36 10.40
C THR A 90 -10.79 -5.34 9.01
N PRO A 91 -11.12 -6.50 8.41
CA PRO A 91 -11.78 -6.55 7.09
C PRO A 91 -13.08 -5.74 6.98
N ASP A 92 -13.90 -5.69 8.03
CA ASP A 92 -15.14 -4.90 8.04
C ASP A 92 -14.85 -3.39 8.02
N GLN A 93 -13.86 -2.95 8.81
CA GLN A 93 -13.42 -1.55 8.83
C GLN A 93 -12.80 -1.12 7.48
N LEU A 94 -12.16 -2.07 6.78
CA LEU A 94 -11.66 -1.85 5.43
C LEU A 94 -12.79 -1.53 4.45
N ALA A 95 -13.86 -2.32 4.45
CA ALA A 95 -15.00 -2.08 3.57
C ALA A 95 -15.59 -0.67 3.78
N ASP A 96 -15.76 -0.27 5.05
CA ASP A 96 -16.26 1.06 5.41
C ASP A 96 -15.31 2.18 4.96
N TRP A 97 -14.00 1.98 5.09
CA TRP A 97 -13.03 3.00 4.75
C TRP A 97 -12.91 3.20 3.23
N VAL A 98 -12.90 2.12 2.44
CA VAL A 98 -12.96 2.21 0.97
C VAL A 98 -14.20 2.98 0.50
N GLY A 99 -15.36 2.76 1.14
CA GLY A 99 -16.58 3.51 0.85
C GLY A 99 -16.42 5.02 1.04
N ARG A 100 -15.71 5.46 2.10
CA ARG A 100 -15.44 6.89 2.36
C ARG A 100 -14.43 7.49 1.37
N THR A 101 -13.40 6.75 0.98
CA THR A 101 -12.32 7.27 0.12
C THR A 101 -12.76 7.45 -1.34
N ILE A 102 -13.77 6.70 -1.78
CA ILE A 102 -14.29 6.75 -3.17
C ILE A 102 -15.33 7.87 -3.37
N HIS A 103 -15.88 8.43 -2.28
CA HIS A 103 -16.81 9.55 -2.33
C HIS A 103 -16.16 10.93 -2.51
#